data_AF-A0A1G2E2N8-F1
#
_entry.id   AF-A0A1G2E2N8-F1
#
_cell.length_a   1.000
_cell.length_b   1.000
_cell.length_c   1.000
_cell.angle_alpha   90.00
_cell.angle_beta   90.00
_cell.angle_gamma   90.00
#
_symmetry.space_group_name_H-M   'P 1'
#
loop_
_entity.id
_entity.type
_entity.pdbx_description
1 polymer ?
#
loop_
_entity_poly.entity_id
_entity_poly.type
_entity_poly.pdbx_seq_one_letter_code
_entity_poly.pdbx_strand_id
1 'polypeptide(L)'
;MRKDPIISLFGSMIHPEFWMRLYNSLSSNKVPFELIFVGNKIPNFKLPENCHFIYSETKPAQCYEIGSRYAVGDLIMHTGDDCVFSERALDNIYEIFRNLNDDKAMVSCGYILGGNDLSVEQGYYWTDDNNSPRMPFGALMKREMWKKLGGIDNRFIAQYWDLDIAMRMYEIGGRLVFAENAWVEEVQSSAAIFWKKKFSILNNPLVYKISSYFYHNLSRGIQFFKKHKKRPRLWLEFGVTKDRPILDQFWVIKKDSAKGIALESIYCHKEGRGAISKRRLAPIEPFEDRHILTVSQGPKGRWK
;
A
#
# COMPACT_ATOMS: atom_id res chain seq x y z
N MET A 1 15.23 11.80 -25.59
CA MET A 1 14.63 11.34 -24.32
C MET A 1 14.09 9.93 -24.53
N ARG A 2 14.33 9.00 -23.59
CA ARG A 2 13.74 7.66 -23.61
C ARG A 2 12.21 7.81 -23.63
N LYS A 3 11.53 7.15 -24.58
CA LYS A 3 10.05 7.18 -24.67
C LYS A 3 9.39 6.24 -23.67
N ASP A 4 10.14 5.24 -23.19
CA ASP A 4 9.63 4.23 -22.27
C ASP A 4 9.62 4.77 -20.82
N PRO A 5 8.61 4.40 -20.02
CA PRO A 5 8.54 4.81 -18.63
C PRO A 5 9.74 4.23 -17.85
N ILE A 6 10.28 5.03 -16.94
CA ILE A 6 11.30 4.59 -15.98
C ILE A 6 10.59 4.00 -14.75
N ILE A 7 9.49 4.63 -14.34
CA ILE A 7 8.70 4.22 -13.17
C ILE A 7 7.32 3.74 -13.64
N SER A 8 6.93 2.53 -13.25
CA SER A 8 5.55 2.08 -13.38
C SER A 8 4.85 2.18 -12.04
N LEU A 9 3.83 3.04 -11.95
CA LEU A 9 2.91 3.00 -10.83
C LEU A 9 1.76 2.06 -11.16
N PHE A 10 1.37 1.24 -10.19
CA PHE A 10 0.31 0.26 -10.40
C PHE A 10 -0.58 0.14 -9.16
N GLY A 11 -1.85 -0.20 -9.37
CA GLY A 11 -2.71 -0.48 -8.22
C GLY A 11 -4.06 -1.12 -8.51
N SER A 12 -4.66 -1.62 -7.44
CA SER A 12 -6.06 -2.04 -7.41
C SER A 12 -6.96 -0.81 -7.33
N MET A 13 -7.57 -0.42 -8.44
CA MET A 13 -8.23 0.87 -8.61
C MET A 13 -9.68 0.67 -9.08
N ILE A 14 -10.63 1.06 -8.23
CA ILE A 14 -12.08 0.86 -8.43
C ILE A 14 -12.88 2.17 -8.37
N HIS A 15 -12.23 3.32 -8.24
CA HIS A 15 -12.86 4.64 -8.21
C HIS A 15 -12.37 5.50 -9.39
N PRO A 16 -12.86 5.26 -10.63
CA PRO A 16 -12.46 6.03 -11.81
C PRO A 16 -12.60 7.54 -11.66
N GLU A 17 -13.52 8.01 -10.82
CA GLU A 17 -13.70 9.41 -10.48
C GLU A 17 -12.47 10.09 -9.85
N PHE A 18 -11.53 9.32 -9.28
CA PHE A 18 -10.30 9.87 -8.68
C PHE A 18 -9.08 9.78 -9.59
N TRP A 19 -9.13 9.00 -10.68
CA TRP A 19 -7.95 8.68 -11.48
C TRP A 19 -7.30 9.91 -12.12
N MET A 20 -8.09 10.85 -12.63
CA MET A 20 -7.55 12.09 -13.18
C MET A 20 -6.95 13.00 -12.11
N ARG A 21 -7.46 12.95 -10.88
CA ARG A 21 -6.87 13.70 -9.75
C ARG A 21 -5.50 13.11 -9.38
N LEU A 22 -5.40 11.79 -9.27
CA LEU A 22 -4.13 11.09 -9.07
C LEU A 22 -3.15 11.44 -10.20
N TYR A 23 -3.55 11.27 -11.46
CA TYR A 23 -2.72 11.59 -12.62
C TYR A 23 -2.22 13.05 -12.62
N ASN A 24 -3.12 14.01 -12.39
CA ASN A 24 -2.78 15.42 -12.39
C ASN A 24 -1.79 15.77 -11.26
N SER A 25 -1.86 15.10 -10.11
CA SER A 25 -0.88 15.30 -9.03
C SER A 25 0.54 14.89 -9.43
N LEU A 26 0.67 13.98 -10.40
CA LEU A 26 1.93 13.49 -10.91
C LEU A 26 2.44 14.27 -12.13
N SER A 27 1.64 15.19 -12.70
CA SER A 27 1.95 15.90 -13.94
C SER A 27 3.16 16.84 -13.88
N SER A 28 3.61 17.21 -12.67
CA SER A 28 4.79 18.05 -12.45
C SER A 28 6.13 17.30 -12.55
N ASN A 29 6.10 15.96 -12.55
CA ASN A 29 7.31 15.14 -12.61
C ASN A 29 7.92 15.13 -14.01
N LYS A 30 9.26 15.14 -14.07
CA LYS A 30 10.03 15.04 -15.31
C LYS A 30 10.47 13.60 -15.61
N VAL A 31 10.61 12.76 -14.59
CA VAL A 31 10.92 11.34 -14.75
C VAL A 31 9.78 10.67 -15.54
N PRO A 32 10.07 9.97 -16.67
CA PRO A 32 9.05 9.27 -17.42
C PRO A 32 8.36 8.21 -16.56
N PHE A 33 7.03 8.22 -16.52
CA PHE A 33 6.24 7.25 -15.76
C PHE A 33 5.02 6.77 -16.53
N GLU A 34 4.50 5.62 -16.12
CA GLU A 34 3.18 5.12 -16.50
C GLU A 34 2.30 4.88 -15.27
N LEU A 35 0.97 4.95 -15.44
CA LEU A 35 -0.02 4.55 -14.44
C LEU A 35 -0.82 3.35 -14.92
N ILE A 36 -0.89 2.30 -14.11
CA ILE A 36 -1.60 1.06 -14.42
C ILE A 36 -2.75 0.86 -13.44
N PHE A 37 -3.96 1.10 -13.93
CA PHE A 37 -5.23 0.93 -13.23
C PHE A 37 -5.73 -0.51 -13.41
N VAL A 38 -5.87 -1.26 -12.33
CA VAL A 38 -6.41 -2.64 -12.38
C VAL A 38 -7.66 -2.75 -11.52
N GLY A 39 -8.79 -3.15 -12.11
CA GLY A 39 -10.03 -3.31 -11.36
C GLY A 39 -11.25 -3.55 -12.23
N ASN A 40 -12.43 -3.61 -11.59
CA ASN A 40 -13.68 -3.98 -12.26
C ASN A 40 -14.54 -2.78 -12.66
N LYS A 41 -14.02 -1.55 -12.54
CA LYS A 41 -14.73 -0.33 -12.92
C LYS A 41 -14.08 0.28 -14.15
N ILE A 42 -14.81 0.20 -15.26
CA ILE A 42 -14.38 0.73 -16.56
C ILE A 42 -14.55 2.26 -16.54
N PRO A 43 -13.52 3.06 -16.89
CA PRO A 43 -13.65 4.51 -16.97
C PRO A 43 -14.56 4.90 -18.15
N ASN A 44 -15.34 5.97 -17.99
CA ASN A 44 -16.16 6.57 -19.04
C ASN A 44 -15.49 7.79 -19.72
N PHE A 45 -14.18 7.92 -19.55
CA PHE A 45 -13.36 8.99 -20.11
C PHE A 45 -12.10 8.40 -20.76
N LYS A 46 -11.52 9.16 -21.68
CA LYS A 46 -10.26 8.79 -22.33
C LYS A 46 -9.10 8.98 -21.36
N LEU A 47 -8.29 7.92 -21.18
CA LEU A 47 -7.09 7.98 -20.37
C LEU A 47 -5.95 8.72 -21.10
N PRO A 48 -5.05 9.39 -20.36
CA PRO A 48 -3.78 9.88 -20.89
C PRO A 48 -2.96 8.77 -21.58
N GLU A 49 -2.06 9.13 -22.48
CA GLU A 49 -1.31 8.14 -23.29
C GLU A 49 -0.41 7.21 -22.48
N ASN A 50 0.08 7.67 -21.33
CA ASN A 50 0.90 6.90 -20.38
C ASN A 50 0.07 6.22 -19.28
N CYS A 51 -1.25 6.12 -19.47
CA CYS A 51 -2.16 5.45 -18.55
C CYS A 51 -2.72 4.18 -19.19
N HIS A 52 -2.78 3.10 -18.41
CA HIS A 52 -3.23 1.77 -18.84
C HIS A 52 -4.34 1.28 -17.91
N PHE A 53 -5.43 0.80 -18.47
CA PHE A 53 -6.49 0.13 -17.71
C PHE A 53 -6.53 -1.35 -18.05
N ILE A 54 -6.61 -2.18 -17.00
CA ILE A 54 -6.77 -3.63 -17.07
C ILE A 54 -8.03 -3.98 -16.29
N TYR A 55 -9.03 -4.49 -16.99
CA TYR A 55 -10.23 -4.99 -16.35
C TYR A 55 -9.93 -6.29 -15.59
N SER A 56 -10.31 -6.35 -14.32
CA SER A 56 -10.23 -7.57 -13.50
C SER A 56 -11.28 -7.57 -12.39
N GLU A 57 -11.90 -8.71 -12.14
CA GLU A 57 -12.83 -8.94 -11.02
C GLU A 57 -12.19 -9.67 -9.83
N THR A 58 -10.88 -9.86 -9.88
CA THR A 58 -10.14 -10.58 -8.83
C THR A 58 -10.00 -9.76 -7.55
N LYS A 59 -9.54 -10.40 -6.47
CA LYS A 59 -9.29 -9.73 -5.19
C LYS A 59 -8.22 -8.62 -5.31
N PRO A 60 -8.27 -7.57 -4.47
CA PRO A 60 -7.38 -6.41 -4.63
C PRO A 60 -5.88 -6.75 -4.66
N ALA A 61 -5.38 -7.64 -3.79
CA ALA A 61 -3.98 -8.06 -3.80
C ALA A 61 -3.55 -8.68 -5.15
N GLN A 62 -4.47 -9.39 -5.82
CA GLN A 62 -4.24 -9.97 -7.14
C GLN A 62 -4.26 -8.91 -8.24
N CYS A 63 -5.08 -7.86 -8.10
CA CYS A 63 -5.03 -6.70 -9.00
C CYS A 63 -3.69 -5.97 -8.93
N TYR A 64 -3.10 -5.81 -7.74
CA TYR A 64 -1.74 -5.28 -7.61
C TYR A 64 -0.70 -6.18 -8.29
N GLU A 65 -0.80 -7.51 -8.14
CA GLU A 65 0.11 -8.45 -8.82
C GLU A 65 -0.05 -8.41 -10.35
N ILE A 66 -1.27 -8.31 -10.88
CA ILE A 66 -1.53 -8.12 -12.31
C ILE A 66 -0.83 -6.83 -12.81
N GLY A 67 -0.97 -5.74 -12.06
CA GLY A 67 -0.35 -4.46 -12.39
C GLY A 67 1.18 -4.53 -12.38
N SER A 68 1.78 -5.17 -11.37
CA SER A 68 3.24 -5.31 -11.26
C SER A 68 3.84 -6.15 -12.39
N ARG A 69 3.11 -7.14 -12.90
CA ARG A 69 3.54 -7.96 -14.06
C ARG A 69 3.36 -7.26 -15.40
N TYR A 70 2.34 -6.41 -15.52
CA TYR A 70 2.13 -5.60 -16.72
C TYR A 70 3.17 -4.47 -16.86
N ALA A 71 3.64 -3.94 -15.72
CA ALA A 71 4.62 -2.85 -15.66
C ALA A 71 5.85 -3.08 -16.55
N VAL A 72 6.22 -2.05 -17.32
CA VAL A 72 7.40 -2.09 -18.20
C VAL A 72 8.59 -1.27 -17.69
N GLY A 73 8.37 -0.40 -16.70
CA GLY A 73 9.40 0.42 -16.08
C GLY A 73 10.50 -0.39 -15.38
N ASP A 74 11.69 0.18 -15.31
CA ASP A 74 12.83 -0.42 -14.60
C ASP A 74 12.58 -0.41 -13.08
N LEU A 75 11.83 0.60 -12.62
CA LEU A 75 11.37 0.77 -11.25
C LEU A 75 9.85 0.65 -11.19
N ILE A 76 9.35 0.14 -10.06
CA ILE A 76 7.92 0.00 -9.81
C ILE A 76 7.55 0.58 -8.46
N MET A 77 6.30 1.02 -8.33
CA MET A 77 5.75 1.63 -7.12
C MET A 77 4.24 1.34 -7.06
N HIS A 78 3.72 0.85 -5.93
CA HIS A 78 2.26 0.70 -5.79
C HIS A 78 1.59 1.96 -5.28
N THR A 79 0.32 2.17 -5.64
CA THR A 79 -0.49 3.30 -5.14
C THR A 79 -1.99 2.96 -5.13
N GLY A 80 -2.77 3.70 -4.34
CA GLY A 80 -4.23 3.72 -4.39
C GLY A 80 -4.78 4.74 -5.39
N ASP A 81 -6.06 4.61 -5.75
CA ASP A 81 -6.75 5.58 -6.63
C ASP A 81 -7.19 6.86 -5.91
N ASP A 82 -7.32 6.79 -4.59
CA ASP A 82 -7.65 7.90 -3.68
C ASP A 82 -6.41 8.64 -3.17
N CYS A 83 -5.27 8.54 -3.86
CA CYS A 83 -4.01 9.17 -3.46
C CYS A 83 -3.69 10.44 -4.28
N VAL A 84 -3.07 11.42 -3.64
CA VAL A 84 -2.53 12.64 -4.27
C VAL A 84 -1.08 12.79 -3.88
N PHE A 85 -0.20 12.91 -4.87
CA PHE A 85 1.24 13.08 -4.66
C PHE A 85 1.60 14.56 -4.51
N SER A 86 2.63 14.83 -3.71
CA SER A 86 3.26 16.14 -3.64
C SER A 86 3.88 16.52 -4.99
N GLU A 87 4.11 17.81 -5.19
CA GLU A 87 4.81 18.29 -6.37
C GLU A 87 6.16 17.59 -6.54
N ARG A 88 6.44 17.13 -7.77
CA ARG A 88 7.68 16.43 -8.13
C ARG A 88 8.02 15.20 -7.26
N ALA A 89 7.01 14.56 -6.65
CA ALA A 89 7.22 13.40 -5.78
C ALA A 89 8.04 12.28 -6.43
N LEU A 90 7.74 11.92 -7.69
CA LEU A 90 8.46 10.87 -8.42
C LEU A 90 9.89 11.26 -8.76
N ASP A 91 10.13 12.52 -9.16
CA ASP A 91 11.48 13.02 -9.38
C ASP A 91 12.31 12.90 -8.09
N ASN A 92 11.75 13.33 -6.96
CA ASN A 92 12.43 13.35 -5.66
C ASN A 92 12.79 11.93 -5.19
N ILE A 93 11.84 10.98 -5.23
CA ILE A 93 12.14 9.59 -4.85
C ILE A 93 13.10 8.91 -5.84
N TYR A 94 13.03 9.26 -7.14
CA TYR A 94 13.91 8.71 -8.16
C TYR A 94 15.36 9.19 -7.98
N GLU A 95 15.56 10.47 -7.71
CA GLU A 95 16.88 11.04 -7.44
C GLU A 95 17.52 10.39 -6.21
N ILE A 96 16.76 10.21 -5.12
CA ILE A 96 17.23 9.48 -3.93
C ILE A 96 17.60 8.04 -4.30
N PHE A 97 16.73 7.31 -5.00
CA PHE A 97 16.99 5.93 -5.41
C PHE A 97 18.28 5.82 -6.23
N ARG A 98 18.46 6.70 -7.22
CA ARG A 98 19.68 6.73 -8.03
C ARG A 98 20.93 7.02 -7.23
N ASN A 99 20.87 7.97 -6.29
CA ASN A 99 22.01 8.35 -5.46
C ASN A 99 22.40 7.26 -4.46
N LEU A 100 21.44 6.46 -3.99
CA LEU A 100 21.72 5.28 -3.16
C LEU A 100 22.50 4.22 -3.93
N ASN A 101 22.27 4.11 -5.24
CA ASN A 101 22.93 3.15 -6.14
C ASN A 101 22.97 1.72 -5.56
N ASP A 102 21.84 1.28 -5.01
CA ASP A 102 21.72 0.01 -4.29
C ASP A 102 20.41 -0.69 -4.67
N ASP A 103 20.52 -1.88 -5.24
CA ASP A 103 19.39 -2.68 -5.71
C ASP A 103 18.52 -3.22 -4.57
N LYS A 104 19.05 -3.20 -3.33
CA LYS A 104 18.34 -3.59 -2.12
C LYS A 104 17.78 -2.37 -1.36
N ALA A 105 17.76 -1.19 -1.98
CA ALA A 105 17.06 -0.04 -1.45
C ALA A 105 15.60 0.01 -1.89
N MET A 106 14.74 0.46 -0.97
CA MET A 106 13.38 0.91 -1.23
C MET A 106 13.30 2.39 -0.86
N VAL A 107 12.63 3.20 -1.67
CA VAL A 107 12.40 4.62 -1.38
C VAL A 107 10.90 4.89 -1.30
N SER A 108 10.42 5.37 -0.16
CA SER A 108 8.99 5.66 0.07
C SER A 108 8.77 7.16 0.19
N CYS A 109 7.61 7.61 -0.29
CA CYS A 109 7.05 8.89 0.14
C CYS A 109 6.68 8.84 1.63
N GLY A 110 6.62 10.01 2.27
CA GLY A 110 5.85 10.17 3.51
C GLY A 110 4.36 9.92 3.25
N TYR A 111 3.63 9.43 4.25
CA TYR A 111 2.20 9.11 4.11
C TYR A 111 1.36 10.04 4.96
N ILE A 112 0.54 10.85 4.31
CA ILE A 112 -0.33 11.84 4.95
C ILE A 112 -1.76 11.33 4.96
N LEU A 113 -2.38 11.32 6.14
CA LEU A 113 -3.81 11.03 6.28
C LEU A 113 -4.52 12.11 7.07
N GLY A 114 -5.33 12.91 6.38
CA GLY A 114 -6.12 13.98 6.99
C GLY A 114 -5.27 15.01 7.74
N GLY A 115 -4.14 15.40 7.12
CA GLY A 115 -3.20 16.40 7.60
C GLY A 115 -2.07 15.89 8.51
N ASN A 116 -2.09 14.61 8.91
CA ASN A 116 -1.07 14.04 9.80
C ASN A 116 -0.11 13.16 9.02
N ASP A 117 1.18 13.27 9.30
CA ASP A 117 2.21 12.38 8.76
C ASP A 117 2.25 11.07 9.54
N LEU A 118 1.54 10.07 9.01
CA LEU A 118 1.48 8.74 9.59
C LEU A 118 2.77 7.94 9.33
N SER A 119 3.62 8.37 8.40
CA SER A 119 4.90 7.70 8.21
C SER A 119 5.78 7.83 9.44
N VAL A 120 5.74 8.96 10.16
CA VAL A 120 6.52 9.14 11.40
C VAL A 120 5.83 8.47 12.57
N GLU A 121 4.52 8.68 12.73
CA GLU A 121 3.77 8.27 13.92
C GLU A 121 3.47 6.76 13.94
N GLN A 122 3.20 6.16 12.78
CA GLN A 122 2.61 4.82 12.66
C GLN A 122 3.28 3.96 11.59
N GLY A 123 4.35 4.44 10.95
CA GLY A 123 5.08 3.76 9.87
C GLY A 123 5.98 2.62 10.36
N TYR A 124 5.44 1.72 11.18
CA TYR A 124 6.14 0.62 11.82
C TYR A 124 5.30 -0.67 11.76
N TYR A 125 5.96 -1.83 11.72
CA TYR A 125 5.29 -3.14 11.62
C TYR A 125 4.29 -3.34 12.76
N TRP A 126 4.69 -3.00 13.99
CA TRP A 126 3.79 -2.73 15.10
C TRP A 126 3.70 -1.22 15.25
N THR A 127 2.54 -0.67 14.91
CA THR A 127 2.31 0.79 14.85
C THR A 127 2.50 1.51 16.19
N ASP A 128 2.62 0.77 17.29
CA ASP A 128 2.84 1.27 18.65
C ASP A 128 4.20 0.83 19.22
N ASP A 129 5.16 0.43 18.39
CA ASP A 129 6.52 0.06 18.79
C ASP A 129 7.55 0.48 17.75
N ASN A 130 8.28 1.55 18.04
CA ASN A 130 9.32 2.12 17.16
C ASN A 130 10.58 1.25 17.06
N ASN A 131 10.69 0.19 17.87
CA ASN A 131 11.74 -0.82 17.70
C ASN A 131 11.38 -1.86 16.63
N SER A 132 10.11 -1.91 16.21
CA SER A 132 9.70 -2.78 15.11
C SER A 132 10.16 -2.21 13.76
N PRO A 133 10.25 -3.03 12.69
CA PRO A 133 10.71 -2.56 11.40
C PRO A 133 9.86 -1.42 10.83
N ARG A 134 10.51 -0.44 10.19
CA ARG A 134 9.84 0.65 9.46
C ARG A 134 9.05 0.09 8.29
N MET A 135 7.90 0.68 7.97
CA MET A 135 7.00 0.17 6.94
C MET A 135 6.73 1.24 5.87
N PRO A 136 6.86 0.92 4.57
CA PRO A 136 6.67 1.89 3.50
C PRO A 136 5.18 2.16 3.24
N PHE A 137 4.91 3.25 2.52
CA PHE A 137 3.69 3.42 1.76
C PHE A 137 4.05 3.55 0.28
N GLY A 138 3.72 2.55 -0.53
CA GLY A 138 4.01 2.63 -1.96
C GLY A 138 5.49 2.77 -2.27
N ALA A 139 6.38 1.92 -1.75
CA ALA A 139 7.82 2.12 -1.97
C ALA A 139 8.24 1.88 -3.43
N LEU A 140 9.03 2.80 -3.96
CA LEU A 140 9.78 2.65 -5.20
C LEU A 140 10.91 1.64 -5.01
N MET A 141 10.99 0.66 -5.90
CA MET A 141 12.08 -0.31 -5.95
C MET A 141 12.34 -0.81 -7.37
N LYS A 142 13.46 -1.53 -7.58
CA LYS A 142 13.72 -2.21 -8.86
C LYS A 142 12.67 -3.29 -9.13
N ARG A 143 12.13 -3.29 -10.35
CA ARG A 143 11.21 -4.34 -10.83
C ARG A 143 11.84 -5.73 -10.76
N GLU A 144 13.12 -5.83 -11.11
CA GLU A 144 13.87 -7.09 -11.04
C GLU A 144 14.05 -7.58 -9.60
N MET A 145 14.18 -6.67 -8.63
CA MET A 145 14.20 -7.05 -7.22
C MET A 145 12.83 -7.55 -6.76
N TRP A 146 11.73 -6.90 -7.15
CA TRP A 146 10.38 -7.39 -6.90
C TRP A 146 10.16 -8.82 -7.41
N LYS A 147 10.61 -9.11 -8.63
CA LYS A 147 10.56 -10.47 -9.21
C LYS A 147 11.39 -11.46 -8.39
N LYS A 148 12.62 -11.09 -7.99
CA LYS A 148 13.48 -11.93 -7.14
C LYS A 148 12.86 -12.22 -5.77
N LEU A 149 12.14 -11.25 -5.21
CA LEU A 149 11.40 -11.44 -3.96
C LEU A 149 10.18 -12.35 -4.14
N GLY A 150 9.71 -12.59 -5.37
CA GLY A 150 8.61 -13.52 -5.67
C GLY A 150 7.23 -12.86 -5.79
N GLY A 151 7.16 -11.52 -5.90
CA GLY A 151 5.90 -10.79 -6.01
C GLY A 151 4.99 -10.93 -4.79
N ILE A 152 3.69 -10.66 -4.95
CA ILE A 152 2.73 -10.73 -3.84
C ILE A 152 2.43 -12.19 -3.49
N ASP A 153 2.43 -12.49 -2.19
CA ASP A 153 1.98 -13.79 -1.70
C ASP A 153 0.47 -13.95 -1.90
N ASN A 154 0.07 -15.02 -2.57
CA ASN A 154 -1.28 -15.23 -3.05
C ASN A 154 -2.29 -15.43 -1.91
N ARG A 155 -1.86 -15.58 -0.66
CA ARG A 155 -2.76 -15.71 0.49
C ARG A 155 -3.39 -14.38 0.90
N PHE A 156 -2.74 -13.25 0.59
CA PHE A 156 -3.32 -11.93 0.85
C PHE A 156 -4.58 -11.68 0.02
N ILE A 157 -5.54 -10.95 0.61
CA ILE A 157 -6.79 -10.57 -0.04
C ILE A 157 -6.71 -9.12 -0.52
N ALA A 158 -6.38 -8.18 0.35
CA ALA A 158 -6.46 -6.76 0.03
C ALA A 158 -5.31 -5.89 0.52
N GLN A 159 -4.86 -6.07 1.76
CA GLN A 159 -3.94 -5.17 2.48
C GLN A 159 -2.70 -5.92 2.97
N TYR A 160 -1.73 -5.17 3.50
CA TYR A 160 -0.52 -5.66 4.20
C TYR A 160 0.47 -6.51 3.39
N TRP A 161 0.16 -6.86 2.14
CA TRP A 161 1.08 -7.56 1.25
C TRP A 161 2.34 -6.73 0.95
N ASP A 162 2.25 -5.41 0.98
CA ASP A 162 3.36 -4.49 0.78
C ASP A 162 4.30 -4.47 1.99
N LEU A 163 3.77 -4.66 3.20
CA LEU A 163 4.58 -4.85 4.39
C LEU A 163 5.35 -6.17 4.34
N ASP A 164 4.74 -7.25 3.82
CA ASP A 164 5.44 -8.52 3.59
C ASP A 164 6.57 -8.38 2.57
N ILE A 165 6.37 -7.63 1.49
CA ILE A 165 7.45 -7.30 0.52
C ILE A 165 8.58 -6.54 1.23
N ALA A 166 8.26 -5.54 2.05
CA ALA A 166 9.26 -4.77 2.78
C ALA A 166 10.07 -5.63 3.75
N MET A 167 9.41 -6.53 4.48
CA MET A 167 10.08 -7.47 5.38
C MET A 167 10.98 -8.45 4.63
N ARG A 168 10.57 -8.96 3.46
CA ARG A 168 11.43 -9.80 2.59
C ARG A 168 12.65 -9.03 2.07
N MET A 169 12.50 -7.74 1.79
CA MET A 169 13.64 -6.88 1.45
C MET A 169 14.61 -6.77 2.63
N TYR A 170 14.13 -6.60 3.86
CA TYR A 170 14.99 -6.56 5.04
C TYR A 170 15.67 -7.89 5.34
N GLU A 171 14.99 -9.00 5.13
CA GLU A 171 15.55 -10.35 5.30
C GLU A 171 16.80 -10.58 4.44
N ILE A 172 16.86 -10.00 3.24
CA ILE A 172 18.04 -10.10 2.34
C ILE A 172 19.09 -8.98 2.57
N GLY A 173 18.96 -8.24 3.67
CA GLY A 173 19.86 -7.14 4.05
C GLY A 173 19.57 -5.82 3.34
N GLY A 174 18.37 -5.65 2.78
CA GLY A 174 17.94 -4.39 2.19
C GLY A 174 17.48 -3.35 3.21
N ARG A 175 17.12 -2.15 2.73
CA ARG A 175 16.72 -1.03 3.58
C ARG A 175 15.63 -0.17 2.95
N LEU A 176 14.91 0.55 3.81
CA LEU A 176 13.90 1.54 3.45
C LEU A 176 14.41 2.94 3.76
N VAL A 177 14.26 3.84 2.80
CA VAL A 177 14.57 5.27 2.94
C VAL A 177 13.28 6.05 2.68
N PHE A 178 12.95 6.99 3.56
CA PHE A 178 11.86 7.93 3.32
C PHE A 178 12.38 9.18 2.64
N ALA A 179 11.65 9.67 1.64
CA ALA A 179 11.95 10.92 0.99
C ALA A 179 11.39 12.09 1.81
N GLU A 180 12.28 12.97 2.28
CA GLU A 180 11.90 14.13 3.10
C GLU A 180 11.00 15.12 2.34
N ASN A 181 11.21 15.26 1.03
CA ASN A 181 10.50 16.20 0.16
C ASN A 181 9.49 15.51 -0.77
N ALA A 182 9.02 14.31 -0.45
CA ALA A 182 7.97 13.65 -1.21
C ALA A 182 6.97 13.00 -0.27
N TRP A 183 5.70 13.33 -0.44
CA TRP A 183 4.62 12.71 0.32
C TRP A 183 3.44 12.35 -0.59
N VAL A 184 2.60 11.46 -0.08
CA VAL A 184 1.34 11.08 -0.68
C VAL A 184 0.23 11.21 0.34
N GLU A 185 -0.85 11.87 -0.04
CA GLU A 185 -2.02 12.09 0.80
C GLU A 185 -3.20 11.24 0.33
N GLU A 186 -3.78 10.45 1.24
CA GLU A 186 -5.05 9.77 0.98
C GLU A 186 -6.21 10.78 1.10
N VAL A 187 -6.94 10.95 0.01
CA VAL A 187 -8.08 11.84 -0.11
C VAL A 187 -9.23 11.30 0.72
N GLN A 188 -9.48 11.94 1.87
CA GLN A 188 -10.70 11.67 2.61
C GLN A 188 -11.90 12.31 1.92
N SER A 189 -13.01 11.58 1.86
CA SER A 189 -14.30 12.14 1.40
C SER A 189 -14.62 13.44 2.16
N SER A 190 -15.15 14.44 1.46
CA SER A 190 -15.48 15.80 1.97
C SER A 190 -16.30 15.80 3.27
N ALA A 191 -17.10 14.77 3.52
CA ALA A 191 -17.80 14.59 4.79
C ALA A 191 -16.84 14.46 5.99
N ALA A 192 -15.75 13.70 5.88
CA ALA A 192 -14.79 13.50 6.98
C ALA A 192 -14.04 14.80 7.34
N ILE A 193 -13.73 15.62 6.34
CA ILE A 193 -13.07 16.92 6.51
C ILE A 193 -14.01 17.92 7.22
N PHE A 194 -15.31 17.92 6.87
CA PHE A 194 -16.31 18.78 7.52
C PHE A 194 -16.50 18.45 9.01
N TRP A 195 -16.52 17.16 9.38
CA TRP A 195 -16.65 16.74 10.78
C TRP A 195 -15.38 17.03 11.60
N LYS A 196 -14.18 16.88 11.03
CA LYS A 196 -12.91 17.27 11.69
C LYS A 196 -12.85 18.79 11.95
N LYS A 197 -13.25 19.63 10.98
CA LYS A 197 -13.27 21.10 11.16
C LYS A 197 -14.30 21.57 12.19
N LYS A 198 -15.45 20.89 12.30
CA LYS A 198 -16.55 21.30 13.18
C LYS A 198 -16.34 20.91 14.65
N PHE A 199 -15.48 19.94 14.95
CA PHE A 199 -15.24 19.43 16.30
C PHE A 199 -13.75 19.38 16.65
N SER A 200 -13.08 20.53 16.63
CA SER A 200 -11.66 20.66 17.05
C SER A 200 -11.40 20.24 18.51
N ILE A 201 -12.45 20.13 19.32
CA ILE A 201 -12.45 19.68 20.72
C ILE A 201 -12.16 18.16 20.82
N LEU A 202 -12.26 17.40 19.72
CA LEU A 202 -11.96 15.96 19.66
C LEU A 202 -10.47 15.62 19.48
N ASN A 203 -9.57 16.61 19.46
CA ASN A 203 -8.11 16.39 19.38
C ASN A 203 -7.50 15.83 20.68
N ASN A 204 -8.31 15.63 21.73
CA ASN A 204 -7.88 14.93 22.94
C ASN A 204 -7.90 13.40 22.68
N PRO A 205 -6.77 12.68 22.82
CA PRO A 205 -6.68 11.24 22.52
C PRO A 205 -7.69 10.36 23.28
N LEU A 206 -8.02 10.73 24.52
CA LEU A 206 -9.02 10.03 25.33
C LEU A 206 -10.43 10.23 24.79
N VAL A 207 -10.76 11.45 24.36
CA VAL A 207 -12.07 11.78 23.78
C VAL A 207 -12.21 11.16 22.39
N TYR A 208 -11.13 11.09 21.59
CA TYR A 208 -11.12 10.38 20.32
C TYR A 208 -11.34 8.87 20.52
N LYS A 209 -10.70 8.25 21.51
CA LYS A 209 -10.86 6.82 21.80
C LYS A 209 -12.27 6.48 22.27
N ILE A 210 -12.85 7.31 23.13
CA ILE A 210 -14.23 7.15 23.62
C ILE A 210 -15.24 7.44 22.51
N SER A 211 -15.07 8.53 21.75
CA SER A 211 -15.98 8.88 20.64
C SER A 211 -15.87 7.91 19.46
N SER A 212 -14.69 7.35 19.19
CA SER A 212 -14.48 6.26 18.23
C SER A 212 -15.20 4.99 18.68
N TYR A 213 -15.04 4.58 19.95
CA TYR A 213 -15.76 3.42 20.51
C TYR A 213 -17.29 3.60 20.47
N PHE A 214 -17.79 4.79 20.81
CA PHE A 214 -19.22 5.12 20.69
C PHE A 214 -19.67 5.19 19.23
N TYR A 215 -18.87 5.75 18.31
CA TYR A 215 -19.16 5.76 16.88
C TYR A 215 -19.19 4.34 16.31
N HIS A 216 -18.32 3.43 16.78
CA HIS A 216 -18.32 2.03 16.40
C HIS A 216 -19.57 1.29 16.88
N ASN A 217 -20.08 1.57 18.09
CA ASN A 217 -21.30 0.96 18.60
C ASN A 217 -22.58 1.60 18.03
N LEU A 218 -22.60 2.92 17.84
CA LEU A 218 -23.71 3.66 17.24
C LEU A 218 -23.82 3.38 15.73
N SER A 219 -22.69 3.22 15.02
CA SER A 219 -22.69 2.81 13.61
C SER A 219 -23.18 1.38 13.43
N ARG A 220 -22.93 0.45 14.38
CA ARG A 220 -23.56 -0.88 14.38
C ARG A 220 -25.08 -0.80 14.60
N GLY A 221 -25.54 0.08 15.50
CA GLY A 221 -26.97 0.33 15.71
C GLY A 221 -27.66 0.99 14.52
N ILE A 222 -27.02 1.96 13.87
CA ILE A 222 -27.54 2.67 12.69
C ILE A 222 -27.47 1.79 11.43
N GLN A 223 -26.50 0.87 11.33
CA GLN A 223 -26.42 -0.15 10.28
C GLN A 223 -27.59 -1.15 10.35
N PHE A 224 -28.19 -1.35 11.53
CA PHE A 224 -29.38 -2.18 11.68
C PHE A 224 -30.63 -1.56 11.02
N PHE A 225 -30.71 -0.22 10.94
CA PHE A 225 -31.87 0.51 10.42
C PHE A 225 -31.70 1.05 8.99
N LYS A 226 -30.49 1.05 8.41
CA LYS A 226 -30.26 1.51 7.02
C LYS A 226 -30.28 0.35 6.03
N LYS A 227 -31.32 0.31 5.21
CA LYS A 227 -31.59 -0.61 4.07
C LYS A 227 -30.51 -0.61 2.97
N HIS A 228 -29.48 0.22 3.08
CA HIS A 228 -28.27 0.18 2.25
C HIS A 228 -27.06 -0.11 3.14
N LYS A 229 -26.65 -1.38 3.18
CA LYS A 229 -25.39 -1.81 3.79
C LYS A 229 -24.24 -1.08 3.06
N LYS A 230 -23.73 0.02 3.64
CA LYS A 230 -22.40 0.51 3.23
C LYS A 230 -21.43 -0.63 3.53
N ARG A 231 -20.84 -1.24 2.49
CA ARG A 231 -19.85 -2.29 2.66
C ARG A 231 -18.73 -1.75 3.55
N PRO A 232 -18.24 -2.51 4.54
CA PRO A 232 -17.10 -2.10 5.35
C PRO A 232 -15.90 -1.78 4.44
N ARG A 233 -15.02 -0.85 4.87
CA ARG A 233 -13.78 -0.56 4.16
C ARG A 233 -12.94 -1.84 4.05
N LEU A 234 -12.16 -2.00 2.98
CA LEU A 234 -11.29 -3.18 2.77
C LEU A 234 -10.38 -3.46 3.98
N TRP A 235 -9.87 -2.40 4.63
CA TRP A 235 -9.07 -2.53 5.85
C TRP A 235 -9.84 -3.19 7.00
N LEU A 236 -11.11 -2.84 7.22
CA LEU A 236 -11.94 -3.46 8.25
C LEU A 236 -12.35 -4.88 7.88
N GLU A 237 -12.70 -5.11 6.62
CA GLU A 237 -13.25 -6.38 6.16
C GLU A 237 -12.19 -7.47 6.03
N PHE A 238 -11.03 -7.13 5.48
CA PHE A 238 -9.96 -8.08 5.16
C PHE A 238 -8.65 -7.72 5.83
N GLY A 239 -8.30 -6.43 5.92
CA GLY A 239 -7.04 -5.99 6.53
C GLY A 239 -6.86 -6.52 7.95
N VAL A 240 -7.72 -6.11 8.87
CA VAL A 240 -7.60 -6.46 10.30
C VAL A 240 -7.88 -7.94 10.56
N THR A 241 -8.86 -8.52 9.85
CA THR A 241 -9.44 -9.82 10.18
C THR A 241 -8.80 -10.99 9.43
N LYS A 242 -8.13 -10.74 8.30
CA LYS A 242 -7.55 -11.77 7.42
C LYS A 242 -6.08 -11.50 7.12
N ASP A 243 -5.79 -10.36 6.50
CA ASP A 243 -4.46 -10.08 5.96
C ASP A 243 -3.42 -9.80 7.06
N ARG A 244 -3.81 -9.12 8.14
CA ARG A 244 -2.92 -8.91 9.29
C ARG A 244 -2.53 -10.22 9.97
N PRO A 245 -3.47 -11.12 10.31
CA PRO A 245 -3.14 -12.47 10.77
C PRO A 245 -2.21 -13.23 9.82
N ILE A 246 -2.39 -13.10 8.49
CA ILE A 246 -1.52 -13.74 7.49
C ILE A 246 -0.11 -13.15 7.57
N LEU A 247 0.03 -11.82 7.58
CA LEU A 247 1.33 -11.15 7.74
C LEU A 247 2.03 -11.61 9.04
N ASP A 248 1.31 -11.64 10.16
CA ASP A 248 1.86 -12.07 11.44
C ASP A 248 2.24 -13.56 11.44
N GLN A 249 1.55 -14.43 10.69
CA GLN A 249 1.99 -15.83 10.51
C GLN A 249 3.35 -15.92 9.79
N PHE A 250 3.68 -14.96 8.93
CA PHE A 250 4.93 -14.95 8.19
C PHE A 250 6.09 -14.36 8.97
N TRP A 251 5.83 -13.48 9.94
CA TRP A 251 6.89 -12.69 10.57
C TRP A 251 6.89 -12.68 12.09
N VAL A 252 5.82 -13.13 12.75
CA VAL A 252 5.70 -13.10 14.22
C VAL A 252 5.82 -14.50 14.80
N ILE A 253 6.85 -14.70 15.61
CA ILE A 253 7.01 -15.88 16.45
C ILE A 253 6.10 -15.70 17.66
N LYS A 254 5.13 -16.61 17.81
CA LYS A 254 4.11 -16.54 18.87
C LYS A 254 4.75 -16.49 20.25
N LYS A 255 4.09 -15.79 21.18
CA LYS A 255 4.55 -15.58 22.56
C LYS A 255 5.01 -16.86 23.28
N ASP A 256 4.27 -17.96 23.10
CA ASP A 256 4.55 -19.22 23.80
C ASP A 256 5.83 -19.89 23.27
N SER A 257 6.25 -19.52 22.06
CA SER A 257 7.48 -19.96 21.40
C SER A 257 8.60 -18.91 21.46
N ALA A 258 8.33 -17.71 21.99
CA ALA A 258 9.28 -16.59 21.97
C ALA A 258 10.35 -16.66 23.09
N LYS A 259 10.17 -17.55 24.07
CA LYS A 259 11.08 -17.68 25.21
C LYS A 259 12.40 -18.33 24.78
N GLY A 260 13.52 -17.64 25.02
CA GLY A 260 14.86 -18.15 24.72
C GLY A 260 15.29 -17.97 23.26
N ILE A 261 14.56 -17.17 22.47
CA ILE A 261 14.98 -16.83 21.11
C ILE A 261 16.19 -15.92 21.15
N ALA A 262 17.18 -16.27 20.33
CA ALA A 262 18.36 -15.48 20.00
C ALA A 262 17.99 -14.04 19.59
N LEU A 263 18.45 -13.03 20.32
CA LEU A 263 18.14 -11.62 20.05
C LEU A 263 18.58 -11.18 18.65
N GLU A 264 19.65 -11.76 18.12
CA GLU A 264 20.16 -11.50 16.79
C GLU A 264 19.21 -11.97 15.68
N SER A 265 18.30 -12.91 15.98
CA SER A 265 17.34 -13.49 15.03
C SER A 265 16.01 -12.74 14.93
N ILE A 266 15.78 -11.75 15.80
CA ILE A 266 14.55 -10.97 15.88
C ILE A 266 14.82 -9.46 15.78
N TYR A 267 13.83 -8.70 15.36
CA TYR A 267 13.87 -7.23 15.41
C TYR A 267 13.51 -6.73 16.81
N CYS A 268 12.38 -7.17 17.34
CA CYS A 268 11.92 -6.82 18.68
C CYS A 268 11.02 -7.92 19.25
N HIS A 269 10.86 -7.89 20.58
CA HIS A 269 9.95 -8.75 21.33
C HIS A 269 9.01 -7.88 22.17
N LYS A 270 7.72 -8.24 22.19
CA LYS A 270 6.70 -7.54 22.97
C LYS A 270 5.88 -8.55 23.75
N GLU A 271 5.80 -8.31 25.06
CA GLU A 271 5.02 -9.14 25.98
C GLU A 271 3.57 -9.25 25.49
N GLY A 272 3.04 -10.47 25.46
CA GLY A 272 1.70 -10.77 24.97
C GLY A 272 1.53 -10.83 23.44
N ARG A 273 2.50 -10.36 22.64
CA ARG A 273 2.44 -10.40 21.16
C ARG A 273 3.46 -11.35 20.52
N GLY A 274 4.57 -11.61 21.19
CA GLY A 274 5.64 -12.48 20.68
C GLY A 274 6.84 -11.68 20.16
N ALA A 275 7.55 -12.20 19.16
CA ALA A 275 8.74 -11.57 18.59
C ALA A 275 8.64 -11.45 17.06
N ILE A 276 9.09 -10.34 16.49
CA ILE A 276 9.19 -10.18 15.04
C ILE A 276 10.50 -10.80 14.57
N SER A 277 10.40 -11.84 13.76
CA SER A 277 11.53 -12.56 13.16
C SER A 277 12.23 -11.70 12.09
N LYS A 278 13.56 -11.83 11.99
CA LYS A 278 14.35 -11.32 10.85
C LYS A 278 14.25 -12.19 9.60
N ARG A 279 13.69 -13.39 9.74
CA ARG A 279 13.47 -14.34 8.64
C ARG A 279 12.00 -14.67 8.50
N ARG A 280 11.55 -14.87 7.26
CA ARG A 280 10.18 -15.28 7.02
C ARG A 280 9.95 -16.69 7.54
N LEU A 281 8.86 -16.88 8.29
CA LEU A 281 8.52 -18.12 9.00
C LEU A 281 7.78 -19.14 8.13
N ALA A 282 7.31 -18.72 6.95
CA ALA A 282 6.63 -19.56 5.99
C ALA A 282 7.24 -19.36 4.59
N PRO A 283 7.19 -20.37 3.69
CA PRO A 283 7.55 -20.18 2.29
C PRO A 283 6.56 -19.23 1.59
N ILE A 284 7.04 -18.55 0.55
CA ILE A 284 6.22 -17.66 -0.28
C ILE A 284 5.35 -18.54 -1.19
N GLU A 285 4.07 -18.20 -1.28
CA GLU A 285 3.14 -18.82 -2.23
C GLU A 285 2.84 -17.81 -3.35
N PRO A 286 3.56 -17.81 -4.48
CA PRO A 286 3.37 -16.80 -5.51
C PRO A 286 2.02 -17.00 -6.22
N PHE A 287 1.55 -15.94 -6.89
CA PHE A 287 0.51 -16.11 -7.88
C PHE A 287 1.06 -16.81 -9.12
N GLU A 288 0.36 -17.86 -9.59
CA GLU A 288 0.62 -18.50 -10.88
C GLU A 288 0.04 -17.70 -12.05
N ASP A 289 0.62 -17.84 -13.25
CA ASP A 289 0.14 -17.13 -14.45
C ASP A 289 -1.33 -17.45 -14.78
N ARG A 290 -1.79 -18.67 -14.49
CA ARG A 290 -3.20 -19.06 -14.67
C ARG A 290 -4.17 -18.21 -13.87
N HIS A 291 -3.72 -17.64 -12.74
CA HIS A 291 -4.53 -16.79 -11.87
C HIS A 291 -4.55 -15.33 -12.37
N ILE A 292 -3.64 -14.92 -13.23
CA ILE A 292 -3.38 -13.50 -13.50
C ILE A 292 -3.90 -13.10 -14.89
N LEU A 293 -4.09 -14.05 -15.82
CA LEU A 293 -4.35 -13.73 -17.23
C LEU A 293 -5.48 -14.51 -17.93
N THR A 294 -6.36 -15.22 -17.23
CA THR A 294 -7.46 -16.00 -17.88
C THR A 294 -8.82 -15.30 -17.95
N VAL A 295 -8.96 -14.07 -17.47
CA VAL A 295 -10.14 -13.22 -17.80
C VAL A 295 -9.68 -11.85 -18.30
N SER A 296 -9.07 -11.85 -19.48
CA SER A 296 -9.07 -10.67 -20.35
C SER A 296 -9.57 -11.06 -21.74
N GLN A 297 -10.86 -11.33 -21.86
CA GLN A 297 -11.55 -11.22 -23.15
C GLN A 297 -12.20 -9.83 -23.25
N GLY A 298 -11.35 -8.81 -23.45
CA GLY A 298 -11.73 -7.42 -23.79
C GLY A 298 -10.56 -6.42 -23.61
N PRO A 299 -10.38 -5.41 -24.50
CA PRO A 299 -9.04 -5.04 -25.01
C PRO A 299 -8.18 -4.10 -24.17
N LYS A 300 -6.87 -4.35 -24.26
CA LYS A 300 -5.74 -3.55 -23.75
C LYS A 300 -5.62 -2.19 -24.47
N GLY A 301 -5.22 -1.15 -23.72
CA GLY A 301 -5.24 0.25 -24.15
C GLY A 301 -4.14 0.70 -25.13
N ARG A 302 -4.55 1.42 -26.18
CA ARG A 302 -4.42 2.88 -26.28
C ARG A 302 -5.73 3.39 -26.88
N TRP A 303 -6.55 4.05 -26.07
CA TRP A 303 -7.76 4.71 -26.57
C TRP A 303 -7.29 6.03 -27.19
N LYS A 304 -7.38 6.15 -28.52
CA LYS A 304 -7.23 7.42 -29.23
C LYS A 304 -8.48 8.27 -29.12
#